data_AF-A0A424Z8X3-F1
#
_entry.id   AF-A0A424Z8X3-F1
#
_cell.length_a   1.000
_cell.length_b   1.000
_cell.length_c   1.000
_cell.angle_alpha   90.00
_cell.angle_beta   90.00
_cell.angle_gamma   90.00
#
_symmetry.space_group_name_H-M   'P 1'
#
loop_
_entity.id
_entity.type
_entity.pdbx_description
1 polymer ?
#
loop_
_entity_poly.entity_id
_entity_poly.type
_entity_poly.pdbx_seq_one_letter_code
_entity_poly.pdbx_strand_id
1 'polypeptide(L)'
;MINIIQDFIRSKGKQIWWWVLGALLIIVGCILFLKWLGKANTVSIGTDQRIDITSQQISSIESIGQWEFLAINDEELVDTIKHRFLADKELVRIYYGTLRLGVDLHKAKPKWLRIENDSVVVATLPNIDLLDRNFIDEARSESFFEKGKWTPEDRERLYNIAYQKMLKRCFTKENIAAAESNAQQQFEKMLRAMGYKHIRIEFEKTDSTKIKD
;
A
#
# COMPACT_ATOMS: atom_id res chain seq x y z
N MET A 1 -91.70 10.66 24.77
CA MET A 1 -90.78 11.15 23.71
C MET A 1 -89.29 11.05 24.10
N ILE A 2 -88.91 10.35 25.18
CA ILE A 2 -87.51 10.28 25.67
C ILE A 2 -86.86 8.92 25.34
N ASN A 3 -87.63 7.81 25.31
CA ASN A 3 -87.08 6.47 25.05
C ASN A 3 -86.64 6.22 23.59
N ILE A 4 -87.19 6.94 22.60
CA ILE A 4 -86.82 6.76 21.18
C ILE A 4 -85.45 7.39 20.87
N ILE A 5 -85.09 8.46 21.59
CA ILE A 5 -83.81 9.18 21.42
C ILE A 5 -82.66 8.40 22.06
N GLN A 6 -82.90 7.72 23.20
CA GLN A 6 -81.89 6.87 23.85
C GLN A 6 -81.51 5.63 23.03
N ASP A 7 -82.47 4.96 22.40
CA ASP A 7 -82.18 3.76 21.58
C ASP A 7 -81.43 4.09 20.28
N PHE A 8 -81.66 5.29 19.71
CA PHE A 8 -80.92 5.76 18.54
C PHE A 8 -79.45 6.07 18.85
N ILE A 9 -79.19 6.66 20.03
CA ILE A 9 -77.82 6.97 20.50
C ILE A 9 -77.05 5.66 20.82
N ARG A 10 -77.73 4.66 21.39
CA ARG A 10 -77.12 3.35 21.71
C ARG A 10 -76.79 2.52 20.47
N SER A 11 -77.63 2.62 19.43
CA SER A 11 -77.42 1.98 18.12
C SER A 11 -76.22 2.57 17.35
N LYS A 12 -76.14 3.92 17.29
CA LYS A 12 -75.03 4.65 16.64
C LYS A 12 -73.69 4.42 17.34
N GLY A 13 -73.67 4.36 18.68
CA GLY A 13 -72.46 4.06 19.45
C GLY A 13 -71.92 2.65 19.20
N LYS A 14 -72.80 1.65 19.07
CA LYS A 14 -72.38 0.28 18.75
C LYS A 14 -71.77 0.20 17.35
N GLN A 15 -72.37 0.88 16.36
CA GLN A 15 -71.77 0.96 15.02
C GLN A 15 -70.40 1.64 15.04
N ILE A 16 -70.24 2.78 15.71
CA ILE A 16 -68.92 3.43 15.83
C ILE A 16 -67.87 2.48 16.42
N TRP A 17 -68.25 1.66 17.41
CA TRP A 17 -67.37 0.65 18.00
C TRP A 17 -66.94 -0.44 17.00
N TRP A 18 -67.84 -0.89 16.11
CA TRP A 18 -67.50 -1.82 15.03
C TRP A 18 -66.53 -1.22 14.01
N TRP A 19 -66.66 0.08 13.71
CA TRP A 19 -65.72 0.79 12.82
C TRP A 19 -64.34 0.95 13.46
N VAL A 20 -64.30 1.29 14.76
CA VAL A 20 -63.04 1.38 15.52
C VAL A 20 -62.34 0.02 15.60
N LEU A 21 -63.10 -1.05 15.85
CA LEU A 21 -62.57 -2.42 15.90
C LEU A 21 -62.05 -2.88 14.53
N GLY A 22 -62.76 -2.53 13.44
CA GLY A 22 -62.31 -2.78 12.08
C GLY A 22 -61.02 -2.04 11.73
N ALA A 23 -60.92 -0.76 12.08
CA ALA A 23 -59.71 0.03 11.86
C ALA A 23 -58.50 -0.53 12.63
N LEU A 24 -58.71 -0.99 13.87
CA LEU A 24 -57.67 -1.63 14.68
C LEU A 24 -57.15 -2.93 14.03
N LEU A 25 -58.06 -3.77 13.52
CA LEU A 25 -57.71 -5.00 12.81
C LEU A 25 -56.91 -4.74 11.54
N ILE A 26 -57.25 -3.69 10.78
CA ILE A 26 -56.51 -3.28 9.60
C ILE A 26 -55.09 -2.83 9.97
N ILE A 27 -54.93 -2.03 11.02
CA ILE A 27 -53.60 -1.57 11.48
C ILE A 27 -52.73 -2.77 11.89
N VAL A 28 -53.28 -3.72 12.65
CA VAL A 28 -52.56 -4.93 13.05
C VAL A 28 -52.19 -5.77 11.82
N GLY A 29 -53.12 -5.92 10.87
CA GLY A 29 -52.87 -6.58 9.59
C GLY A 29 -51.76 -5.92 8.79
N CYS A 30 -51.74 -4.58 8.70
CA CYS A 30 -50.68 -3.82 8.05
C CYS A 30 -49.33 -4.00 8.74
N ILE A 31 -49.26 -4.01 10.08
CA ILE A 31 -48.01 -4.24 10.82
C ILE A 31 -47.48 -5.66 10.56
N LEU A 32 -48.36 -6.67 10.56
CA LEU A 32 -47.99 -8.05 10.25
C LEU A 32 -47.55 -8.21 8.80
N PHE A 33 -48.22 -7.54 7.86
CA PHE A 33 -47.87 -7.53 6.44
C PHE A 33 -46.53 -6.83 6.19
N LEU A 34 -46.26 -5.71 6.85
CA LEU A 34 -44.96 -5.03 6.80
C LEU A 34 -43.84 -5.90 7.38
N LYS A 35 -44.10 -6.62 8.48
CA LYS A 35 -43.13 -7.60 9.04
C LYS A 35 -42.92 -8.79 8.10
N TRP A 36 -43.95 -9.25 7.41
CA TRP A 36 -43.85 -10.33 6.43
C TRP A 36 -43.09 -9.89 5.17
N LEU A 37 -43.36 -8.69 4.66
CA LEU A 37 -42.55 -8.06 3.62
C LEU A 37 -41.11 -7.86 4.08
N GLY A 38 -40.86 -7.44 5.32
CA GLY A 38 -39.51 -7.35 5.88
C GLY A 38 -38.78 -8.71 5.99
N LYS A 39 -39.52 -9.81 6.21
CA LYS A 39 -38.97 -11.17 6.22
C LYS A 39 -38.77 -11.74 4.81
N ALA A 40 -39.62 -11.40 3.85
CA ALA A 40 -39.46 -11.76 2.43
C ALA A 40 -38.40 -10.89 1.73
N ASN A 41 -38.15 -9.70 2.28
CA ASN A 41 -37.14 -8.75 1.86
C ASN A 41 -35.96 -8.73 2.84
N THR A 42 -35.64 -9.88 3.43
CA THR A 42 -34.23 -10.18 3.66
C THR A 42 -33.64 -10.37 2.27
N VAL A 43 -33.36 -9.25 1.60
CA VAL A 43 -32.23 -9.20 0.69
C VAL A 43 -31.05 -9.56 1.58
N SER A 44 -30.81 -10.86 1.71
CA SER A 44 -29.47 -11.34 1.85
C SER A 44 -28.76 -10.68 0.69
N ILE A 45 -28.09 -9.59 0.98
CA ILE A 45 -26.80 -9.27 0.38
C ILE A 45 -25.92 -10.50 0.70
N GLY A 46 -26.23 -11.62 0.06
CA GLY A 46 -25.23 -12.39 -0.64
C GLY A 46 -24.90 -11.49 -1.82
N THR A 47 -24.11 -10.44 -1.55
CA THR A 47 -23.11 -10.04 -2.52
C THR A 47 -22.48 -11.34 -2.93
N ASP A 48 -22.69 -11.75 -4.17
CA ASP A 48 -21.76 -12.65 -4.85
C ASP A 48 -20.42 -11.93 -4.73
N GLN A 49 -19.66 -12.23 -3.67
CA GLN A 49 -18.42 -11.54 -3.29
C GLN A 49 -17.29 -11.99 -4.23
N ARG A 50 -17.55 -11.97 -5.53
CA ARG A 50 -16.48 -11.86 -6.51
C ARG A 50 -15.95 -10.45 -6.36
N ILE A 51 -14.98 -10.29 -5.46
CA ILE A 51 -14.26 -9.02 -5.30
C ILE A 51 -13.32 -8.91 -6.50
N ASP A 52 -13.87 -8.65 -7.68
CA ASP A 52 -13.05 -8.42 -8.86
C ASP A 52 -12.24 -7.14 -8.65
N ILE A 53 -10.91 -7.27 -8.78
CA ILE A 53 -10.00 -6.14 -8.71
C ILE A 53 -10.23 -5.31 -9.96
N THR A 54 -10.70 -4.07 -9.82
CA THR A 54 -10.96 -3.23 -10.99
C THR A 54 -9.63 -2.81 -11.64
N SER A 55 -9.55 -2.80 -12.96
CA SER A 55 -8.36 -2.35 -13.69
C SER A 55 -7.95 -0.92 -13.31
N GLN A 56 -8.92 -0.08 -12.92
CA GLN A 56 -8.66 1.27 -12.44
C GLN A 56 -7.95 1.29 -11.08
N GLN A 57 -8.28 0.38 -10.17
CA GLN A 57 -7.57 0.24 -8.89
C GLN A 57 -6.13 -0.20 -9.11
N ILE A 58 -5.90 -1.19 -9.99
CA ILE A 58 -4.54 -1.65 -10.31
C ILE A 58 -3.71 -0.50 -10.91
N SER A 59 -4.27 0.21 -11.89
CA SER A 59 -3.60 1.34 -12.53
C SER A 59 -3.30 2.47 -11.55
N SER A 60 -4.18 2.74 -10.58
CA SER A 60 -3.92 3.75 -9.54
C SER A 60 -2.74 3.36 -8.64
N ILE A 61 -2.60 2.08 -8.30
CA ILE A 61 -1.49 1.59 -7.49
C ILE A 61 -0.18 1.61 -8.30
N GLU A 62 -0.23 1.18 -9.57
CA GLU A 62 0.91 1.26 -10.51
C GLU A 62 1.36 2.70 -10.76
N SER A 63 0.43 3.66 -10.82
CA SER A 63 0.74 5.07 -11.11
C SER A 63 1.60 5.77 -10.07
N ILE A 64 1.65 5.24 -8.84
CA ILE A 64 2.58 5.69 -7.80
C ILE A 64 4.03 5.36 -8.21
N GLY A 65 4.21 4.29 -9.00
CA GLY A 65 5.48 3.89 -9.58
C GLY A 65 6.39 3.23 -8.56
N GLN A 66 7.14 4.03 -7.82
CA GLN A 66 8.18 3.56 -6.90
C GLN A 66 7.69 3.57 -5.45
N TRP A 67 7.90 2.45 -4.77
CA TRP A 67 7.53 2.27 -3.37
C TRP A 67 8.76 1.92 -2.54
N GLU A 68 9.07 2.74 -1.55
CA GLU A 68 10.18 2.52 -0.62
C GLU A 68 9.77 1.67 0.57
N PHE A 69 10.60 0.67 0.91
CA PHE A 69 10.37 -0.19 2.06
C PHE A 69 11.52 -0.21 3.06
N LEU A 70 12.71 0.26 2.66
CA LEU A 70 13.85 0.38 3.55
C LEU A 70 14.72 1.56 3.11
N ALA A 71 14.99 2.48 4.04
CA ALA A 71 15.96 3.56 3.85
C ALA A 71 17.14 3.35 4.80
N ILE A 72 18.35 3.34 4.24
CA ILE A 72 19.60 3.12 4.98
C ILE A 72 20.45 4.36 4.83
N ASN A 73 20.68 5.05 5.94
CA ASN A 73 21.63 6.16 5.99
C ASN A 73 23.03 5.60 6.18
N ASP A 74 23.97 6.07 5.39
CA ASP A 74 25.33 5.58 5.37
C ASP A 74 26.33 6.74 5.21
N GLU A 75 27.48 6.58 5.87
CA GLU A 75 28.55 7.56 5.87
C GLU A 75 29.85 6.87 5.46
N GLU A 76 30.59 7.47 4.53
CA GLU A 76 31.85 6.89 4.06
C GLU A 76 32.94 7.95 3.98
N LEU A 77 34.00 7.72 4.76
CA LEU A 77 35.23 8.49 4.68
C LEU A 77 36.13 7.88 3.61
N VAL A 78 36.53 8.70 2.64
CA VAL A 78 37.47 8.30 1.59
C VAL A 78 38.67 9.23 1.59
N ASP A 79 39.85 8.64 1.64
CA ASP A 79 41.13 9.30 1.59
C ASP A 79 41.89 8.97 0.29
N THR A 80 42.72 9.91 -0.16
CA THR A 80 43.68 9.67 -1.23
C THR A 80 44.96 10.45 -0.99
N ILE A 81 46.08 9.78 -1.22
CA ILE A 81 47.42 10.38 -1.16
C ILE A 81 48.00 10.34 -2.58
N LYS A 82 48.47 11.49 -3.06
CA LYS A 82 49.20 11.60 -4.33
C LYS A 82 50.59 12.16 -4.07
N HIS A 83 51.60 11.31 -4.27
CA HIS A 83 53.00 11.73 -4.29
C HIS A 83 53.34 12.34 -5.65
N ARG A 84 53.79 13.59 -5.68
CA ARG A 84 54.42 14.20 -6.86
C ARG A 84 55.85 14.61 -6.49
N PHE A 85 56.74 14.61 -7.48
CA PHE A 85 58.20 14.81 -7.39
C PHE A 85 58.69 16.03 -6.56
N LEU A 86 57.81 16.95 -6.14
CA LEU A 86 58.14 18.15 -5.36
C LEU A 86 57.19 18.44 -4.18
N ALA A 87 56.08 17.72 -4.00
CA ALA A 87 55.14 17.92 -2.87
C ALA A 87 54.11 16.78 -2.76
N ASP A 88 53.81 16.38 -1.52
CA ASP A 88 52.73 15.46 -1.20
C ASP A 88 51.38 16.18 -1.17
N LYS A 89 50.38 15.60 -1.85
CA LYS A 89 48.99 16.02 -1.80
C LYS A 89 48.17 14.97 -1.08
N GLU A 90 47.29 15.41 -0.20
CA GLU A 90 46.37 14.55 0.54
C GLU A 90 44.97 15.15 0.51
N LEU A 91 43.96 14.31 0.31
CA LEU A 91 42.55 14.71 0.32
C LEU A 91 41.75 13.64 1.03
N VAL A 92 41.02 14.05 2.06
CA VAL A 92 40.09 13.23 2.83
C VAL A 92 38.73 13.89 2.75
N ARG A 93 37.73 13.13 2.32
CA ARG A 93 36.34 13.58 2.19
C ARG A 93 35.40 12.61 2.90
N ILE A 94 34.38 13.15 3.55
CA ILE A 94 33.29 12.38 4.16
C ILE A 94 32.07 12.56 3.27
N TYR A 95 31.52 11.43 2.79
CA TYR A 95 30.31 11.39 1.99
C TYR A 95 29.16 10.87 2.83
N TYR A 96 27.99 11.50 2.68
CA TYR A 96 26.74 11.10 3.33
C TYR A 96 25.76 10.63 2.26
N GLY A 97 25.14 9.46 2.45
CA GLY A 97 24.16 8.93 1.51
C GLY A 97 22.97 8.26 2.17
N THR A 98 21.83 8.23 1.48
CA THR A 98 20.63 7.49 1.91
C THR A 98 20.20 6.53 0.80
N LEU A 99 20.49 5.24 0.97
CA LEU A 99 20.07 4.22 0.01
C LEU A 99 18.64 3.77 0.30
N ARG A 100 17.79 3.88 -0.73
CA ARG A 100 16.36 3.59 -0.66
C ARG A 100 16.06 2.31 -1.44
N LEU A 101 15.74 1.24 -0.73
CA LEU A 101 15.36 -0.04 -1.31
C LEU A 101 13.85 -0.15 -1.39
N GLY A 102 13.38 -0.62 -2.54
CA GLY A 102 11.97 -0.63 -2.86
C GLY A 102 11.62 -1.42 -4.10
N VAL A 103 10.36 -1.34 -4.51
CA VAL A 103 9.90 -1.88 -5.80
C VAL A 103 9.48 -0.76 -6.73
N ASP A 104 9.69 -0.99 -8.02
CA ASP A 104 9.18 -0.13 -9.09
C ASP A 104 8.06 -0.87 -9.83
N LEU A 105 6.82 -0.50 -9.55
CA LEU A 105 5.62 -1.13 -10.12
C LEU A 105 5.49 -0.88 -11.62
N HIS A 106 6.21 0.09 -12.21
CA HIS A 106 6.28 0.19 -13.67
C HIS A 106 6.98 -1.01 -14.31
N LYS A 107 7.80 -1.73 -13.54
CA LYS A 107 8.46 -2.98 -13.97
C LYS A 107 7.61 -4.23 -13.68
N ALA A 108 6.43 -4.08 -13.08
CA ALA A 108 5.58 -5.21 -12.74
C ALA A 108 5.04 -5.90 -13.99
N LYS A 109 5.06 -7.24 -13.98
CA LYS A 109 4.45 -8.01 -15.06
C LYS A 109 2.94 -7.78 -15.15
N PRO A 110 2.33 -7.96 -16.34
CA PRO A 110 0.89 -7.93 -16.47
C PRO A 110 0.24 -8.91 -15.50
N LYS A 111 -0.87 -8.51 -14.86
CA LYS A 111 -1.58 -9.30 -13.84
C LYS A 111 -0.73 -9.58 -12.58
N TRP A 112 0.18 -8.67 -12.23
CA TRP A 112 0.91 -8.74 -10.96
C TRP A 112 -0.05 -8.82 -9.77
N LEU A 113 -1.20 -8.14 -9.84
CA LEU A 113 -2.29 -8.29 -8.90
C LEU A 113 -3.44 -9.09 -9.54
N ARG A 114 -3.78 -10.25 -8.97
CA ARG A 114 -4.80 -11.16 -9.49
C ARG A 114 -5.53 -11.90 -8.37
N ILE A 115 -6.65 -12.54 -8.72
CA ILE A 115 -7.40 -13.41 -7.81
C ILE A 115 -7.18 -14.85 -8.23
N GLU A 116 -6.84 -15.71 -7.29
CA GLU A 116 -6.75 -17.15 -7.45
C GLU A 116 -7.78 -17.85 -6.55
N ASN A 117 -8.34 -18.96 -7.03
CA ASN A 117 -9.27 -19.82 -6.28
C ASN A 117 -10.43 -19.04 -5.63
N ASP A 118 -11.07 -18.19 -6.43
CA ASP A 118 -12.29 -17.42 -6.12
C ASP A 118 -12.23 -16.43 -4.93
N SER A 119 -11.14 -16.39 -4.14
CA SER A 119 -11.07 -15.50 -2.96
C SER A 119 -9.67 -15.11 -2.50
N VAL A 120 -8.60 -15.67 -3.07
CA VAL A 120 -7.22 -15.33 -2.68
C VAL A 120 -6.66 -14.27 -3.61
N VAL A 121 -6.38 -13.08 -3.09
CA VAL A 121 -5.64 -12.07 -3.85
C VAL A 121 -4.16 -12.39 -3.79
N VAL A 122 -3.55 -12.50 -4.96
CA VAL A 122 -2.12 -12.71 -5.12
C VAL A 122 -1.51 -11.46 -5.75
N ALA A 123 -0.56 -10.86 -5.03
CA ALA A 123 0.25 -9.74 -5.48
C ALA A 123 1.68 -10.25 -5.75
N THR A 124 2.09 -10.32 -7.01
CA THR A 124 3.43 -10.69 -7.44
C THR A 124 4.23 -9.41 -7.72
N LEU A 125 4.94 -8.93 -6.71
CA LEU A 125 5.71 -7.70 -6.79
C LEU A 125 7.02 -7.90 -7.57
N PRO A 126 7.51 -6.87 -8.28
CA PRO A 126 8.88 -6.84 -8.79
C PRO A 126 9.90 -7.08 -7.67
N ASN A 127 11.09 -7.53 -8.03
CA ASN A 127 12.20 -7.65 -7.07
C ASN A 127 12.55 -6.31 -6.44
N ILE A 128 13.04 -6.36 -5.19
CA ILE A 128 13.61 -5.20 -4.52
C ILE A 128 14.84 -4.73 -5.29
N ASP A 129 14.88 -3.44 -5.59
CA ASP A 129 15.99 -2.75 -6.25
C ASP A 129 16.26 -1.42 -5.54
N LEU A 130 17.37 -0.79 -5.89
CA LEU A 130 17.67 0.57 -5.48
C LEU A 130 16.78 1.55 -6.26
N LEU A 131 15.96 2.33 -5.55
CA LEU A 131 15.02 3.28 -6.16
C LEU A 131 15.72 4.51 -6.74
N ASP A 132 16.75 4.99 -6.05
CA ASP A 132 17.52 6.17 -6.44
C ASP A 132 19.02 5.87 -6.49
N ARG A 133 19.62 6.13 -7.66
CA ARG A 133 21.06 5.98 -7.90
C ARG A 133 21.84 7.24 -7.51
N ASN A 134 21.19 8.37 -7.27
CA ASN A 134 21.83 9.59 -6.80
C ASN A 134 21.67 9.73 -5.28
N PHE A 135 22.01 8.67 -4.56
CA PHE A 135 21.76 8.58 -3.12
C PHE A 135 22.75 9.36 -2.25
N ILE A 136 23.89 9.81 -2.80
CA ILE A 136 24.88 10.61 -2.07
C ILE A 136 24.46 12.07 -2.11
N ASP A 137 24.43 12.68 -0.93
CA ASP A 137 24.19 14.10 -0.77
C ASP A 137 25.53 14.87 -0.80
N GLU A 138 25.86 15.39 -1.97
CA GLU A 138 27.06 16.20 -2.15
C GLU A 138 27.04 17.50 -1.36
N ALA A 139 25.86 18.08 -1.08
CA ALA A 139 25.74 19.33 -0.32
C ALA A 139 26.06 19.14 1.16
N ARG A 140 25.83 17.94 1.70
CA ARG A 140 26.27 17.54 3.05
C ARG A 140 27.70 16.98 3.08
N SER A 141 28.31 16.68 1.93
CA SER A 141 29.63 16.06 1.88
C SER A 141 30.75 17.08 2.12
N GLU A 142 31.66 16.78 3.04
CA GLU A 142 32.69 17.72 3.50
C GLU A 142 34.12 17.22 3.18
N SER A 143 35.03 18.15 2.87
CA SER A 143 36.47 17.87 2.88
C SER A 143 36.97 17.94 4.32
N PHE A 144 37.26 16.80 4.93
CA PHE A 144 37.82 16.75 6.29
C PHE A 144 39.28 17.23 6.32
N PHE A 145 40.04 16.93 5.27
CA PHE A 145 41.43 17.37 5.13
C PHE A 145 41.77 17.58 3.65
N GLU A 146 42.39 18.72 3.32
CA GLU A 146 42.80 19.03 1.95
C GLU A 146 44.19 19.70 1.94
N LYS A 147 45.18 18.98 1.41
CA LYS A 147 46.54 19.47 1.19
C LYS A 147 46.85 19.48 -0.31
N GLY A 148 47.11 20.67 -0.85
CA GLY A 148 47.46 20.89 -2.25
C GLY A 148 46.26 21.15 -3.17
N LYS A 149 46.53 21.40 -4.45
CA LYS A 149 45.47 21.66 -5.45
C LYS A 149 44.88 20.34 -5.97
N TRP A 150 43.57 20.18 -5.82
CA TRP A 150 42.79 19.04 -6.31
C TRP A 150 41.91 19.43 -7.50
N THR A 151 41.87 18.55 -8.50
CA THR A 151 41.06 18.77 -9.70
C THR A 151 39.65 18.19 -9.52
N PRO A 152 38.66 18.62 -10.31
CA PRO A 152 37.32 18.02 -10.29
C PRO A 152 37.34 16.51 -10.50
N GLU A 153 38.22 16.00 -11.38
CA GLU A 153 38.35 14.56 -11.67
C GLU A 153 38.82 13.75 -10.47
N ASP A 154 39.59 14.35 -9.57
CA ASP A 154 40.04 13.70 -8.35
C ASP A 154 38.91 13.58 -7.32
N ARG A 155 38.05 14.60 -7.26
CA ARG A 155 36.85 14.59 -6.40
C ARG A 155 35.81 13.60 -6.92
N GLU A 156 35.65 13.54 -8.24
CA GLU A 156 34.81 12.55 -8.92
C GLU A 156 35.27 11.12 -8.63
N ARG A 157 36.58 10.87 -8.61
CA ARG A 157 37.13 9.56 -8.24
C ARG A 157 36.79 9.18 -6.80
N LEU A 158 36.96 10.11 -5.85
CA LEU A 158 36.62 9.87 -4.45
C LEU A 158 35.12 9.63 -4.27
N TYR A 159 34.28 10.39 -4.97
CA TYR A 159 32.83 10.19 -5.01
C TYR A 159 32.49 8.77 -5.48
N ASN A 160 33.06 8.34 -6.61
CA ASN A 160 32.82 7.00 -7.15
C ASN A 160 33.29 5.89 -6.19
N ILE A 161 34.40 6.09 -5.47
CA ILE A 161 34.85 5.12 -4.45
C ILE A 161 33.83 5.05 -3.31
N ALA A 162 33.38 6.19 -2.78
CA ALA A 162 32.37 6.24 -1.73
C ALA A 162 31.08 5.56 -2.18
N TYR A 163 30.60 5.89 -3.37
CA TYR A 163 29.42 5.30 -3.99
C TYR A 163 29.47 3.78 -4.02
N GLN A 164 30.56 3.20 -4.53
CA GLN A 164 30.68 1.74 -4.64
C GLN A 164 30.75 1.06 -3.26
N LYS A 165 31.43 1.68 -2.30
CA LYS A 165 31.53 1.14 -0.93
C LYS A 165 30.18 1.16 -0.22
N MET A 166 29.47 2.28 -0.27
CA MET A 166 28.13 2.41 0.31
C MET A 166 27.16 1.43 -0.34
N LEU A 167 27.16 1.35 -1.68
CA LEU A 167 26.32 0.40 -2.41
C LEU A 167 26.60 -1.05 -1.99
N LYS A 168 27.87 -1.44 -1.88
CA LYS A 168 28.26 -2.78 -1.45
C LYS A 168 27.84 -3.10 -0.02
N ARG A 169 27.88 -2.11 0.89
CA ARG A 169 27.54 -2.28 2.31
C ARG A 169 26.04 -2.28 2.56
N CYS A 170 25.28 -1.50 1.80
CA CYS A 170 23.85 -1.31 2.01
C CYS A 170 22.98 -2.21 1.12
N PHE A 171 23.45 -2.58 -0.08
CA PHE A 171 22.72 -3.48 -0.99
C PHE A 171 23.10 -4.94 -0.75
N THR A 172 22.81 -5.44 0.45
CA THR A 172 23.09 -6.84 0.85
C THR A 172 21.82 -7.69 0.86
N LYS A 173 22.00 -9.01 0.93
CA LYS A 173 20.87 -9.96 0.97
C LYS A 173 19.99 -9.75 2.19
N GLU A 174 20.59 -9.39 3.32
CA GLU A 174 19.89 -9.13 4.58
C GLU A 174 18.99 -7.90 4.47
N ASN A 175 19.51 -6.82 3.87
CA ASN A 175 18.74 -5.59 3.67
C ASN A 175 17.65 -5.77 2.62
N ILE A 176 17.93 -6.54 1.56
CA ILE A 176 16.91 -6.94 0.57
C ILE A 176 15.79 -7.74 1.25
N ALA A 177 16.12 -8.75 2.05
CA ALA A 177 15.13 -9.55 2.77
C ALA A 177 14.32 -8.72 3.78
N ALA A 178 14.96 -7.75 4.44
CA ALA A 178 14.27 -6.80 5.32
C ALA A 178 13.28 -5.92 4.52
N ALA A 179 13.69 -5.41 3.36
CA ALA A 179 12.83 -4.65 2.46
C ALA A 179 11.67 -5.49 1.91
N GLU A 180 11.90 -6.77 1.56
CA GLU A 180 10.86 -7.72 1.16
C GLU A 180 9.84 -7.95 2.27
N SER A 181 10.30 -8.17 3.51
CA SER A 181 9.41 -8.33 4.66
C SER A 181 8.57 -7.08 4.92
N ASN A 182 9.19 -5.90 4.83
CA ASN A 182 8.50 -4.63 4.98
C ASN A 182 7.45 -4.43 3.87
N ALA A 183 7.80 -4.75 2.63
CA ALA A 183 6.90 -4.70 1.48
C ALA A 183 5.69 -5.63 1.65
N GLN A 184 5.93 -6.89 2.07
CA GLN A 184 4.85 -7.84 2.38
C GLN A 184 3.90 -7.27 3.43
N GLN A 185 4.42 -6.76 4.53
CA GLN A 185 3.58 -6.19 5.60
C GLN A 185 2.78 -4.97 5.12
N GLN A 186 3.40 -4.07 4.35
CA GLN A 186 2.73 -2.86 3.86
C GLN A 186 1.65 -3.17 2.82
N PHE A 187 1.96 -4.01 1.83
CA PHE A 187 0.99 -4.44 0.82
C PHE A 187 -0.14 -5.27 1.42
N GLU A 188 0.15 -6.10 2.42
CA GLU A 188 -0.88 -6.88 3.11
C GLU A 188 -1.85 -5.94 3.83
N LYS A 189 -1.33 -4.97 4.58
CA LYS A 189 -2.16 -3.95 5.25
C LYS A 189 -3.02 -3.17 4.25
N MET A 190 -2.44 -2.76 3.12
CA MET A 190 -3.16 -2.06 2.05
C MET A 190 -4.30 -2.92 1.50
N LEU A 191 -4.02 -4.15 1.09
CA LEU A 191 -5.03 -5.05 0.52
C LEU A 191 -6.10 -5.44 1.54
N ARG A 192 -5.74 -5.60 2.82
CA ARG A 192 -6.72 -5.81 3.90
C ARG A 192 -7.64 -4.61 4.06
N ALA A 193 -7.10 -3.39 4.01
CA ALA A 193 -7.89 -2.16 4.07
C ALA A 193 -8.83 -2.00 2.87
N MET A 194 -8.49 -2.57 1.71
CA MET A 194 -9.36 -2.64 0.54
C MET A 194 -10.47 -3.71 0.64
N GLY A 195 -10.47 -4.54 1.68
CA GLY A 195 -11.51 -5.54 1.94
C GLY A 195 -11.13 -6.98 1.59
N TYR A 196 -9.89 -7.24 1.15
CA TYR A 196 -9.44 -8.60 0.85
C TYR A 196 -9.08 -9.37 2.12
N LYS A 197 -9.63 -10.58 2.27
CA LYS A 197 -9.44 -11.42 3.47
C LYS A 197 -8.22 -12.34 3.36
N HIS A 198 -8.09 -12.98 2.21
CA HIS A 198 -7.00 -13.90 1.90
C HIS A 198 -6.06 -13.24 0.92
N ILE A 199 -4.85 -12.94 1.39
CA ILE A 199 -3.84 -12.20 0.64
C ILE A 199 -2.55 -13.03 0.64
N ARG A 200 -1.91 -13.12 -0.53
CA ARG A 200 -0.61 -13.75 -0.71
C ARG A 200 0.27 -12.77 -1.47
N ILE A 201 1.41 -12.41 -0.88
CA ILE A 201 2.37 -11.48 -1.49
C ILE A 201 3.63 -12.26 -1.80
N GLU A 202 4.01 -12.22 -3.07
CA GLU A 202 5.14 -12.94 -3.62
C GLU A 202 6.01 -11.95 -4.39
N PHE A 203 7.30 -12.26 -4.50
CA PHE A 203 8.19 -11.54 -5.39
C PHE A 203 8.42 -12.35 -6.65
N GLU A 204 8.66 -11.65 -7.76
CA GLU A 204 9.07 -12.30 -8.98
C GLU A 204 10.33 -13.14 -8.73
N LYS A 205 10.33 -14.41 -9.15
CA LYS A 205 11.56 -15.20 -9.08
C LYS A 205 12.58 -14.57 -10.03
N THR A 206 13.69 -14.09 -9.47
CA THR A 206 14.85 -13.72 -10.29
C THR A 206 15.30 -14.96 -11.04
N ASP A 207 15.06 -15.01 -12.35
CA ASP A 207 15.67 -16.01 -13.21
C ASP A 207 17.19 -15.84 -13.09
N SER A 208 17.81 -16.70 -12.28
CA SER A 208 19.25 -16.75 -12.03
C SER A 208 20.09 -17.13 -13.27
N THR A 209 19.51 -17.02 -14.47
CA THR A 209 20.07 -17.42 -15.75
C THR A 209 20.67 -16.26 -16.56
N LYS A 210 20.62 -15.02 -16.06
CA LYS A 210 21.18 -13.83 -16.75
C LYS A 210 22.28 -13.07 -16.00
N ILE A 211 23.00 -13.75 -15.10
CA ILE A 211 24.27 -13.23 -14.55
C ILE A 211 25.40 -14.20 -14.93
N LYS A 212 25.60 -14.34 -16.24
CA LYS A 212 26.83 -14.82 -16.88
C LYS A 212 26.72 -14.35 -18.31
N ASP A 213 27.38 -13.23 -18.60
CA ASP A 213 28.16 -12.96 -19.81
C ASP A 213 29.00 -11.70 -19.55
#